data_AF-A0A2M7WVT1-F1
#
_entry.id   AF-A0A2M7WVT1-F1
#
_cell.length_a   1.000
_cell.length_b   1.000
_cell.length_c   1.000
_cell.angle_alpha   90.00
_cell.angle_beta   90.00
_cell.angle_gamma   90.00
#
_symmetry.space_group_name_H-M   'P 1'
#
loop_
_entity.id
_entity.type
_entity.pdbx_description
1 polymer ?
#
loop_
_entity_poly.entity_id
_entity_poly.type
_entity_poly.pdbx_seq_one_letter_code
_entity_poly.pdbx_strand_id
1 'polypeptide(L)'
;HGTVYLAGCKKDRSSTNAFGEAMADVKQFGNLPIPLHLRNAPTKLMKDLGYAKDYKWSKDYVGPTTDKSLLPEELRGRKYYKKH
;
A
#
# COMPACT_ATOMS: atom_id res chain seq x y z
N HIS A 1 2.79 34.88 -7.45
CA HIS A 1 2.97 33.89 -8.54
C HIS A 1 2.32 32.52 -8.25
N GLY A 2 2.55 31.86 -7.11
CA GLY A 2 2.00 30.51 -6.82
C GLY A 2 0.48 30.37 -6.88
N THR A 3 -0.28 31.35 -6.35
CA THR A 3 -1.75 31.34 -6.38
C THR A 3 -2.31 31.36 -7.81
N VAL A 4 -1.74 32.20 -8.68
CA VAL A 4 -2.15 32.30 -10.09
C VAL A 4 -1.81 31.02 -10.86
N TYR A 5 -0.64 30.42 -10.59
CA TYR A 5 -0.24 29.14 -11.17
C TYR A 5 -1.23 28.03 -10.81
N LEU A 6 -1.50 27.84 -9.51
CA LEU A 6 -2.45 26.82 -9.05
C LEU A 6 -3.87 27.07 -9.56
N ALA A 7 -4.31 28.33 -9.67
CA ALA A 7 -5.61 28.68 -10.22
C ALA A 7 -5.76 28.24 -11.69
N GLY A 8 -4.71 28.35 -12.51
CA GLY A 8 -4.70 27.96 -13.92
C GLY A 8 -4.56 26.45 -14.20
N CYS A 9 -4.07 25.65 -13.25
CA CYS A 9 -3.89 24.21 -13.46
C CYS A 9 -5.21 23.42 -13.52
N LYS A 10 -5.21 22.24 -14.19
CA LYS A 10 -6.28 21.24 -14.07
C LYS A 10 -6.40 20.80 -12.61
N LYS A 11 -7.61 20.86 -12.06
CA LYS A 11 -7.89 20.43 -10.69
C LYS A 11 -8.19 18.94 -10.69
N ASP A 12 -7.64 18.24 -9.71
CA ASP A 12 -7.91 16.83 -9.49
C ASP A 12 -8.01 16.56 -7.98
N ARG A 13 -9.02 15.80 -7.59
CA ARG A 13 -9.27 15.40 -6.19
C ARG A 13 -9.11 13.89 -6.00
N SER A 14 -8.74 13.14 -7.04
CA SER A 14 -8.65 11.68 -7.01
C SER A 14 -7.78 11.17 -5.86
N SER A 15 -6.59 11.78 -5.67
CA SER A 15 -5.68 11.43 -4.56
C SER A 15 -6.26 11.75 -3.18
N THR A 16 -6.90 12.92 -3.03
CA THR A 16 -7.50 13.34 -1.75
C THR A 16 -8.65 12.43 -1.36
N ASN A 17 -9.51 12.07 -2.32
CA ASN A 17 -10.64 11.17 -2.09
C ASN A 17 -10.14 9.76 -1.75
N ALA A 18 -9.17 9.25 -2.51
CA ALA A 18 -8.54 7.95 -2.24
C ALA A 18 -7.95 7.86 -0.83
N PHE A 19 -7.25 8.91 -0.40
CA PHE A 19 -6.72 8.98 0.97
C PHE A 19 -7.84 8.98 2.00
N GLY A 20 -8.92 9.74 1.77
CA GLY A 20 -10.10 9.75 2.64
C GLY A 20 -10.75 8.37 2.79
N GLU A 21 -10.93 7.64 1.68
CA GLU A 21 -11.45 6.26 1.68
C GLU A 21 -10.54 5.31 2.47
N ALA A 22 -9.23 5.35 2.22
CA ALA A 22 -8.27 4.51 2.95
C ALA A 22 -8.27 4.81 4.46
N MET A 23 -8.36 6.10 4.84
CA MET A 23 -8.45 6.51 6.24
C MET A 23 -9.76 6.06 6.90
N ALA A 24 -10.86 6.00 6.16
CA ALA A 24 -12.12 5.49 6.67
C ALA A 24 -12.01 3.98 6.99
N ASP A 25 -11.40 3.20 6.09
CA ASP A 25 -11.17 1.77 6.31
C ASP A 25 -10.26 1.54 7.53
N VAL A 26 -9.18 2.32 7.70
CA VAL A 26 -8.33 2.22 8.91
C VAL A 26 -9.13 2.45 10.19
N LYS A 27 -10.05 3.43 10.20
CA LYS A 27 -10.91 3.70 11.37
C LYS A 27 -11.94 2.59 11.61
N GLN A 28 -12.45 1.99 10.55
CA GLN A 28 -13.49 0.95 10.62
C GLN A 28 -12.93 -0.41 11.05
N PHE A 29 -11.82 -0.84 10.44
CA PHE A 29 -11.27 -2.18 10.62
C PHE A 29 -10.17 -2.24 11.70
N GLY A 30 -9.66 -1.09 12.12
CA GLY A 30 -8.63 -1.02 13.16
C GLY A 30 -7.31 -1.66 12.72
N ASN A 31 -6.71 -2.47 13.60
CA ASN A 31 -5.36 -3.01 13.41
C ASN A 31 -5.35 -4.35 12.66
N LEU A 32 -5.71 -4.32 11.38
CA LEU A 32 -5.64 -5.50 10.54
C LEU A 32 -4.19 -6.01 10.39
N PRO A 33 -3.99 -7.34 10.38
CA PRO A 33 -2.65 -7.91 10.30
C PRO A 33 -1.99 -7.60 8.96
N ILE A 34 -0.73 -7.15 9.01
CA ILE A 34 0.11 -7.01 7.82
C ILE A 34 0.26 -8.39 7.15
N PRO A 35 0.12 -8.51 5.82
CA PRO A 35 0.33 -9.78 5.12
C PRO A 35 1.69 -10.40 5.43
N LEU A 36 1.72 -11.72 5.66
CA LEU A 36 2.92 -12.45 6.14
C LEU A 36 4.16 -12.24 5.24
N HIS A 37 3.94 -12.24 3.94
CA HIS A 37 4.98 -12.04 2.91
C HIS A 37 5.58 -10.62 2.89
N LEU A 38 4.96 -9.65 3.58
CA LEU A 38 5.48 -8.29 3.76
C LEU A 38 6.11 -8.06 5.14
N ARG A 39 5.96 -8.99 6.08
CA ARG A 39 6.53 -8.85 7.43
C ARG A 39 8.04 -9.05 7.39
N ASN A 40 8.75 -8.32 8.25
CA ASN A 40 10.18 -8.52 8.44
C ASN A 40 10.48 -9.95 8.94
N ALA A 41 11.56 -10.55 8.43
CA ALA A 41 11.99 -11.90 8.75
C ALA A 41 13.45 -11.92 9.26
N PRO A 42 13.73 -11.36 10.44
CA PRO A 42 15.10 -11.23 10.96
C PRO A 42 15.72 -12.57 11.39
N THR A 43 14.90 -13.58 11.75
CA THR A 43 15.38 -14.89 12.17
C THR A 43 15.18 -15.96 11.09
N LYS A 44 15.98 -17.03 11.13
CA LYS A 44 15.83 -18.16 10.21
C LYS A 44 14.46 -18.84 10.36
N LEU A 45 14.01 -19.05 11.60
CA LEU A 45 12.68 -19.60 11.90
C LEU A 45 11.56 -18.78 11.26
N MET A 46 11.63 -17.44 11.30
CA MET A 46 10.62 -16.59 10.66
C MET A 46 10.60 -16.75 9.14
N LYS A 47 11.76 -16.88 8.49
CA LYS A 47 11.83 -17.17 7.04
C LYS A 47 11.23 -18.53 6.71
N ASP A 48 11.50 -19.54 7.54
CA ASP A 48 10.96 -20.89 7.38
C ASP A 48 9.42 -20.92 7.56
N LEU A 49 8.89 -20.05 8.43
CA LEU A 49 7.46 -19.81 8.61
C LEU A 49 6.83 -18.95 7.50
N GLY A 50 7.60 -18.53 6.49
CA GLY A 50 7.11 -17.79 5.33
C GLY A 50 7.05 -16.27 5.48
N TYR A 51 7.71 -15.69 6.48
CA TYR A 51 7.86 -14.23 6.59
C TYR A 51 8.78 -13.72 5.48
N ALA A 52 8.48 -12.55 4.93
CA ALA A 52 9.21 -11.95 3.80
C ALA A 52 9.35 -12.86 2.56
N LYS A 53 8.53 -13.91 2.46
CA LYS A 53 8.56 -14.83 1.33
C LYS A 53 8.26 -14.05 0.05
N ASP A 54 9.06 -14.29 -0.98
CA ASP A 54 8.96 -13.59 -2.26
C ASP A 54 9.26 -12.08 -2.20
N TYR A 55 9.87 -11.57 -1.11
CA TYR A 55 10.35 -10.19 -1.05
C TYR A 55 11.81 -10.13 -1.50
N LYS A 56 12.08 -9.46 -2.63
CA LYS A 56 13.42 -9.34 -3.20
C LYS A 56 14.06 -8.02 -2.79
N TRP A 57 15.29 -8.11 -2.32
CA TRP A 57 16.15 -6.97 -2.07
C TRP A 57 17.39 -7.09 -2.97
N SER A 58 17.44 -6.27 -4.01
CA SER A 58 18.54 -6.22 -4.98
C SER A 58 18.85 -4.77 -5.34
N LYS A 59 20.02 -4.51 -5.93
CA LYS A 59 20.38 -3.16 -6.40
C LYS A 59 19.38 -2.61 -7.41
N ASP A 60 18.80 -3.49 -8.23
CA ASP A 60 17.90 -3.11 -9.32
C ASP A 60 16.42 -3.12 -8.93
N TYR A 61 16.05 -3.87 -7.88
CA TYR A 61 14.66 -4.03 -7.47
C TYR A 61 14.53 -4.33 -5.98
N VAL A 62 13.63 -3.58 -5.33
CA VAL A 62 13.24 -3.76 -3.93
C VAL A 62 11.72 -3.87 -3.85
N GLY A 63 11.22 -5.04 -3.48
CA GLY A 63 9.78 -5.27 -3.36
C GLY A 63 9.35 -6.73 -3.49
N PRO A 64 8.05 -7.00 -3.37
CA PRO A 64 7.47 -8.33 -3.57
C PRO A 64 7.54 -8.73 -5.04
N THR A 65 8.03 -9.94 -5.33
CA THR A 65 8.15 -10.50 -6.69
C THR A 65 6.90 -11.26 -7.14
N THR A 66 5.78 -11.10 -6.43
CA THR A 66 4.53 -11.79 -6.73
C THR A 66 3.38 -10.79 -6.81
N ASP A 67 2.35 -11.12 -7.59
CA ASP A 67 1.12 -10.32 -7.71
C ASP A 67 0.18 -10.47 -6.49
N LYS A 68 0.73 -10.86 -5.33
CA LYS A 68 -0.03 -11.01 -4.09
C LYS A 68 -0.50 -9.64 -3.61
N SER A 69 -1.67 -9.62 -2.98
CA SER A 69 -2.23 -8.40 -2.40
C SER A 69 -1.30 -7.84 -1.32
N LEU A 70 -0.97 -6.56 -1.45
CA LEU A 70 -0.26 -5.79 -0.42
C LEU A 70 -1.17 -5.36 0.73
N LEU A 71 -2.48 -5.41 0.50
CA LEU A 71 -3.49 -5.12 1.51
C LEU A 71 -3.77 -6.35 2.39
N PRO A 72 -4.18 -6.14 3.65
CA PRO A 72 -4.71 -7.20 4.49
C PRO A 72 -5.85 -7.97 3.83
N GLU A 73 -6.12 -9.17 4.34
CA GLU A 73 -7.13 -10.08 3.80
C GLU A 73 -8.49 -9.42 3.61
N GLU A 74 -8.95 -8.71 4.65
CA GLU A 74 -10.27 -8.07 4.67
C GLU A 74 -10.39 -6.90 3.69
N LEU A 75 -9.26 -6.33 3.26
CA LEU A 75 -9.18 -5.24 2.30
C LEU A 75 -8.68 -5.71 0.93
N ARG A 76 -8.59 -7.02 0.70
CA ARG A 76 -8.09 -7.56 -0.56
C ARG A 76 -8.93 -7.04 -1.73
N GLY A 77 -8.24 -6.52 -2.74
CA GLY A 77 -8.89 -6.01 -3.96
C GLY A 77 -9.49 -4.61 -3.84
N ARG A 78 -9.43 -3.97 -2.65
CA ARG A 78 -9.83 -2.56 -2.51
C ARG A 78 -8.93 -1.68 -3.39
N LYS A 79 -9.57 -0.78 -4.14
CA LYS A 79 -8.91 0.22 -5.00
C LYS A 79 -9.40 1.60 -4.61
N TYR A 80 -8.59 2.32 -3.85
CA TYR A 80 -8.90 3.68 -3.40
C TYR A 80 -8.62 4.72 -4.48
N TYR A 81 -7.47 4.59 -5.17
CA TYR A 81 -7.11 5.53 -6.21
C TYR A 81 -7.83 5.21 -7.51
N LYS A 82 -8.70 6.13 -7.94
CA LYS A 82 -9.44 6.07 -9.20
C LYS A 82 -9.16 7.36 -9.95
N LYS A 83 -8.36 7.27 -11.02
CA LYS A 83 -8.01 8.44 -11.83
C LYS A 83 -9.22 8.89 -12.64
N HIS A 84 -9.52 10.19 -12.60
CA HIS A 84 -10.54 10.85 -13.42
C HIS A 84 -9.94 11.38 -14.73
#